data_AF-A0A9R1B3Q0-F1
#
_entry.id   AF-A0A9R1B3Q0-F1
#
_cell.length_a   1.000
_cell.length_b   1.000
_cell.length_c   1.000
_cell.angle_alpha   90.00
_cell.angle_beta   90.00
_cell.angle_gamma   90.00
#
_symmetry.space_group_name_H-M   'P 1'
#
loop_
_entity.id
_entity.type
_entity.pdbx_description
1 polymer ?
#
loop_
_entity_poly.entity_id
_entity_poly.type
_entity_poly.pdbx_seq_one_letter_code
_entity_poly.pdbx_strand_id
1 'polypeptide(L)'
;MELFRRKKYQDSQVGADDTTTLDKIIDSLTSIANAHRGDPNAAEISLKIGRVSECGIDDSMDKVGPKVLILGAGRVCRPAAEFLTSYQNIDQVHVVVASLYQKDAEETVDGIKNATAAQLDVSDTESLSNLVSQVDVVVSLLPASFHAAIARVCIELKKHLVTASYVDDSMSKLEQAAQGNGKIKAFTSFCGGLPSPAAANNPLAYKFSWSPAGAIRAGRNPAVYKFLGETINVDGSKLYESAKRLRLPELPAFALEHLPNRNSLMYGDLYGISKEASTVYRSTLRYEGFSEIMAILAKIGFFDAENHPLLQETNRPTYRIFLNELLNVNNVSTSNTKVNGEETGGHDDELISRLMMLGHCKEKELAVKILKTIKFLGLHEETQIPKDCSSAFSVICQRMEQRMAYGHNEQDMVLLHHEVEVEYPDGRPTEKHQATLLEFGKTENGRSTTAMALTVGVPAAIGALLLLQNKVQRKGVIRPLEPEIYIPALEILEAAGIKLIERVET
;
A
#
# COMPACT_ATOMS: atom_id res chain seq x y z
N MET A 1 6.37 12.56 62.22
CA MET A 1 5.21 12.36 61.32
C MET A 1 4.77 13.72 60.83
N GLU A 2 5.40 14.21 59.76
CA GLU A 2 5.10 15.52 59.18
C GLU A 2 5.14 15.41 57.67
N LEU A 3 4.14 16.04 57.05
CA LEU A 3 3.70 15.87 55.68
C LEU A 3 4.65 16.56 54.68
N PHE A 4 5.29 15.79 53.79
CA PHE A 4 5.85 16.33 52.55
C PHE A 4 4.78 16.38 51.45
N ARG A 5 4.16 17.55 51.26
CA ARG A 5 3.43 17.92 50.05
C ARG A 5 4.39 17.87 48.85
N ARG A 6 4.31 16.85 48.00
CA ARG A 6 4.86 16.89 46.65
C ARG A 6 4.01 17.83 45.80
N LYS A 7 4.58 18.96 45.39
CA LYS A 7 4.03 19.82 44.32
C LYS A 7 3.94 19.00 43.03
N LYS A 8 2.73 18.88 42.47
CA LYS A 8 2.52 18.45 41.08
C LYS A 8 3.10 19.54 40.18
N TYR A 9 4.06 19.18 39.33
CA TYR A 9 4.40 19.99 38.16
C TYR A 9 3.42 19.62 37.06
N GLN A 10 2.85 20.65 36.45
CA GLN A 10 1.89 20.59 35.36
C GLN A 10 2.72 20.67 34.07
N ASP A 11 2.70 19.62 33.24
CA ASP A 11 3.37 19.64 31.95
C ASP A 11 2.66 20.64 31.03
N SER A 12 3.26 21.82 30.88
CA SER A 12 2.89 22.78 29.85
C SER A 12 3.64 22.43 28.57
N GLN A 13 2.95 21.94 27.55
CA GLN A 13 3.47 21.89 26.18
C GLN A 13 3.65 23.32 25.67
N VAL A 14 4.87 23.67 25.31
CA VAL A 14 5.21 24.94 24.64
C VAL A 14 5.65 24.60 23.21
N GLY A 15 4.96 25.14 22.22
CA GLY A 15 5.29 24.98 20.81
C GLY A 15 6.55 25.74 20.42
N ALA A 16 7.28 25.23 19.42
CA ALA A 16 8.63 25.67 19.04
C ALA A 16 8.73 26.97 18.21
N ASP A 17 7.73 27.85 18.25
CA ASP A 17 7.68 29.06 17.39
C ASP A 17 7.72 30.40 18.17
N ASP A 18 7.97 30.37 19.48
CA ASP A 18 8.05 31.59 20.29
C ASP A 18 9.50 31.90 20.70
N THR A 19 10.23 32.61 19.83
CA THR A 19 11.62 33.06 20.05
C THR A 19 11.80 33.78 21.38
N THR A 20 10.79 34.53 21.81
CA THR A 20 10.75 35.22 23.09
C THR A 20 10.79 34.31 24.31
N THR A 21 10.31 33.07 24.18
CA THR A 21 10.35 32.06 25.24
C THR A 21 11.69 31.32 25.26
N LEU A 22 12.30 31.12 24.08
CA LEU A 22 13.64 30.56 23.95
C LEU A 22 14.71 31.47 24.57
N ASP A 23 14.63 32.78 24.33
CA ASP A 23 15.54 33.78 24.90
C ASP A 23 15.43 33.83 26.43
N LYS A 24 14.21 33.72 26.98
CA LYS A 24 14.00 33.66 28.44
C LYS A 24 14.60 32.41 29.08
N ILE A 25 14.59 31.27 28.36
CA ILE A 25 15.23 30.03 28.82
C ILE A 25 16.76 30.20 28.81
N ILE A 26 17.31 30.80 27.74
CA ILE A 26 18.75 31.08 27.62
C ILE A 26 19.21 32.05 28.70
N ASP A 27 18.47 33.13 28.95
CA ASP A 27 18.78 34.11 29.99
C ASP A 27 18.70 33.49 31.40
N SER A 28 17.69 32.63 31.64
CA SER A 28 17.57 31.91 32.92
C SER A 28 18.72 30.93 33.13
N LEU A 29 19.12 30.18 32.11
CA LEU A 29 20.26 29.26 32.17
C LEU A 29 21.59 30.00 32.35
N THR A 30 21.74 31.15 31.70
CA THR A 30 22.92 32.02 31.82
C THR A 30 23.00 32.67 33.21
N SER A 31 21.86 33.06 33.78
CA SER A 31 21.78 33.57 35.16
C SER A 31 22.13 32.49 36.20
N ILE A 32 21.72 31.23 35.98
CA ILE A 32 22.07 30.10 36.85
C ILE A 32 23.58 29.82 36.77
N ALA A 33 24.18 29.88 35.58
CA ALA A 33 25.61 29.69 35.40
C ALA A 33 26.45 30.82 36.03
N ASN A 34 25.93 32.06 36.04
CA ASN A 34 26.64 33.22 36.59
C ASN A 34 26.47 33.41 38.11
N ALA A 35 25.49 32.77 38.75
CA ALA A 35 25.23 32.89 40.19
C ALA A 35 26.29 32.21 41.09
N HIS A 36 27.23 31.45 40.53
CA HIS A 36 28.22 30.67 41.29
C HIS A 36 29.68 31.13 41.15
N ARG A 37 29.96 32.30 40.59
CA ARG A 37 31.32 32.87 40.60
C ARG A 37 31.64 33.47 41.98
N GLY A 38 32.03 32.63 42.93
CA GLY A 38 32.58 33.11 44.21
C GLY A 38 32.68 32.11 45.37
N ASP A 39 32.19 30.87 45.24
CA ASP A 39 32.25 29.87 46.32
C ASP A 39 33.23 28.73 45.98
N PRO A 40 34.28 28.47 46.79
CA PRO A 40 35.23 27.39 46.56
C PRO A 40 34.65 25.96 46.69
N ASN A 41 33.40 25.80 47.13
CA ASN A 41 32.78 24.48 47.39
C ASN A 41 31.49 24.19 46.57
N ALA A 42 31.21 24.94 45.51
CA ALA A 42 30.04 24.67 44.66
C ALA A 42 30.30 23.49 43.69
N ALA A 43 29.36 22.53 43.63
CA ALA A 43 29.43 21.39 42.71
C ALA A 43 29.46 21.87 41.25
N GLU A 44 30.46 21.38 40.51
CA GLU A 44 30.74 21.76 39.12
C GLU A 44 29.62 21.23 38.20
N ILE A 45 28.70 22.09 37.77
CA ILE A 45 27.71 21.75 36.74
C ILE A 45 28.39 21.94 35.38
N SER A 46 28.97 20.87 34.84
CA SER A 46 29.51 20.85 33.47
C SER A 46 28.41 20.54 32.46
N LEU A 47 28.06 21.50 31.60
CA LEU A 47 27.28 21.27 30.39
C LEU A 47 28.16 20.60 29.34
N LYS A 48 28.02 19.28 29.16
CA LYS A 48 28.64 18.55 28.04
C LYS A 48 27.81 18.77 26.77
N ILE A 49 28.26 19.69 25.92
CA ILE A 49 27.89 19.71 24.50
C ILE A 49 28.70 18.59 23.83
N GLY A 50 28.04 17.56 23.33
CA GLY A 50 28.69 16.43 22.67
C GLY A 50 29.46 16.89 21.43
N ARG A 51 30.79 16.80 21.47
CA ARG A 51 31.61 16.78 20.26
C ARG A 51 31.52 15.41 19.62
N VAL A 52 31.41 15.41 18.29
CA VAL A 52 31.60 14.25 17.41
C VAL A 52 32.91 13.57 17.80
N SER A 53 32.81 12.33 18.27
CA SER A 53 33.96 11.48 18.55
C SER A 53 34.29 10.67 17.30
N GLU A 54 35.44 10.95 16.70
CA GLU A 54 36.23 9.92 16.02
C GLU A 54 36.56 8.85 17.07
N CYS A 55 35.99 7.66 16.93
CA CYS A 55 36.29 6.54 17.81
C CYS A 55 37.41 5.73 17.18
N GLY A 56 38.53 5.63 17.90
CA GLY A 56 39.63 4.74 17.59
C GLY A 56 39.19 3.28 17.60
N ILE A 57 39.85 2.52 16.73
CA ILE A 57 39.66 1.11 16.46
C ILE A 57 39.95 0.30 17.74
N ASP A 58 38.94 -0.45 18.20
CA ASP A 58 39.12 -1.57 19.12
C ASP A 58 39.27 -2.83 18.24
N ASP A 59 40.44 -3.45 18.30
CA ASP A 59 40.88 -4.60 17.49
C ASP A 59 40.27 -5.93 18.02
N SER A 60 38.94 -6.00 18.11
CA SER A 60 38.24 -7.27 18.06
C SER A 60 37.57 -7.37 16.70
N MET A 61 38.06 -8.27 15.84
CA MET A 61 37.48 -8.53 14.52
C MET A 61 36.03 -9.05 14.65
N ASP A 62 35.08 -8.14 14.81
CA ASP A 62 33.69 -8.37 14.47
C ASP A 62 33.66 -8.58 12.97
N LYS A 63 33.29 -9.79 12.53
CA LYS A 63 32.95 -10.02 11.13
C LYS A 63 31.81 -9.06 10.79
N VAL A 64 32.14 -7.98 10.08
CA VAL A 64 31.15 -7.02 9.58
C VAL A 64 30.27 -7.78 8.60
N GLY A 65 29.08 -8.18 9.08
CA GLY A 65 28.08 -8.83 8.25
C GLY A 65 27.58 -7.90 7.14
N PRO A 66 26.90 -8.46 6.13
CA PRO A 66 26.43 -7.71 4.98
C PRO A 66 25.47 -6.58 5.38
N LYS A 67 25.52 -5.47 4.66
CA LYS A 67 24.70 -4.28 4.90
C LYS A 67 23.64 -4.11 3.83
N VAL A 68 22.39 -3.91 4.23
CA VAL A 68 21.26 -3.65 3.32
C VAL A 68 20.66 -2.27 3.60
N LEU A 69 20.50 -1.45 2.57
CA LEU A 69 19.78 -0.18 2.65
C LEU A 69 18.34 -0.37 2.18
N ILE A 70 17.35 -0.12 3.03
CA ILE A 70 15.94 -0.04 2.64
C ILE A 70 15.56 1.42 2.48
N LEU A 71 15.15 1.81 1.27
CA LEU A 71 14.64 3.13 0.96
C LEU A 71 13.11 3.15 1.12
N GLY A 72 12.64 4.00 2.04
CA GLY A 72 11.23 4.17 2.38
C GLY A 72 10.85 3.47 3.69
N ALA A 73 10.30 4.25 4.63
CA ALA A 73 9.83 3.78 5.94
C ALA A 73 8.30 3.53 5.98
N GLY A 74 7.73 3.03 4.87
CA GLY A 74 6.32 2.68 4.80
C GLY A 74 5.99 1.37 5.54
N ARG A 75 4.70 1.01 5.59
CA ARG A 75 4.20 -0.20 6.29
C ARG A 75 4.90 -1.51 5.90
N VAL A 76 5.40 -1.58 4.66
CA VAL A 76 6.09 -2.75 4.08
C VAL A 76 7.54 -2.88 4.57
N CYS A 77 8.17 -1.78 5.00
CA CYS A 77 9.58 -1.74 5.35
C CYS A 77 9.91 -2.59 6.59
N ARG A 78 9.09 -2.46 7.63
CA ARG A 78 9.31 -3.15 8.89
C ARG A 78 9.42 -4.68 8.75
N PRO A 79 8.46 -5.40 8.15
CA PRO A 79 8.58 -6.84 7.98
C PRO A 79 9.77 -7.23 7.11
N ALA A 80 10.17 -6.40 6.14
CA ALA A 80 11.39 -6.64 5.37
C ALA A 80 12.66 -6.55 6.25
N ALA A 81 12.74 -5.52 7.10
CA ALA A 81 13.85 -5.33 8.03
C ALA A 81 13.92 -6.43 9.11
N GLU A 82 12.77 -6.80 9.70
CA GLU A 82 12.68 -7.91 10.67
C GLU A 82 13.10 -9.23 10.02
N PHE A 83 12.67 -9.48 8.77
CA PHE A 83 13.05 -10.69 8.05
C PHE A 83 14.55 -10.76 7.77
N LEU A 84 15.15 -9.67 7.28
CA LEU A 84 16.59 -9.63 6.97
C LEU A 84 17.45 -9.82 8.22
N THR A 85 17.13 -9.13 9.31
CA THR A 85 17.92 -9.15 10.55
C THR A 85 17.78 -10.44 11.37
N SER A 86 16.69 -11.19 11.20
CA SER A 86 16.46 -12.47 11.88
C SER A 86 16.89 -13.70 11.09
N TYR A 87 17.29 -13.54 9.82
CA TYR A 87 17.65 -14.65 8.96
C TYR A 87 18.99 -15.28 9.37
N GLN A 88 18.97 -16.55 9.79
CA GLN A 88 20.13 -17.22 10.42
C GLN A 88 21.11 -17.88 9.44
N ASN A 89 20.78 -18.00 8.15
CA ASN A 89 21.59 -18.76 7.19
C ASN A 89 22.74 -17.96 6.54
N ILE A 90 22.97 -16.72 6.98
CA ILE A 90 24.12 -15.88 6.57
C ILE A 90 24.67 -15.12 7.78
N ASP A 91 25.84 -14.51 7.63
CA ASP A 91 26.39 -13.58 8.62
C ASP A 91 25.34 -12.48 8.94
N GLN A 92 25.39 -11.99 10.17
CA GLN A 92 24.38 -11.09 10.73
C GLN A 92 24.16 -9.86 9.84
N VAL A 93 23.00 -9.80 9.18
CA VAL A 93 22.66 -8.69 8.26
C VAL A 93 22.39 -7.43 9.06
N HIS A 94 23.08 -6.34 8.72
CA HIS A 94 22.77 -5.01 9.25
C HIS A 94 21.87 -4.26 8.27
N VAL A 95 20.73 -3.76 8.76
CA VAL A 95 19.75 -3.03 7.94
C VAL A 95 19.81 -1.54 8.24
N VAL A 96 19.94 -0.72 7.20
CA VAL A 96 19.77 0.73 7.28
C VAL A 96 18.42 1.08 6.67
N VAL A 97 17.51 1.69 7.43
CA VAL A 97 16.23 2.21 6.91
C VAL A 97 16.38 3.70 6.69
N ALA A 98 16.16 4.17 5.46
CA ALA A 98 16.23 5.58 5.12
C ALA A 98 14.88 6.15 4.69
N SER A 99 14.53 7.32 5.20
CA SER A 99 13.28 8.04 4.89
C SER A 99 13.50 9.54 4.81
N LEU A 100 12.62 10.25 4.10
CA LEU A 100 12.62 11.71 4.05
C LEU A 100 12.47 12.32 5.45
N TYR A 101 11.64 11.69 6.28
CA TYR A 101 11.43 12.05 7.68
C TYR A 101 12.16 11.06 8.58
N GLN A 102 13.15 11.56 9.34
CA GLN A 102 13.96 10.76 10.26
C GLN A 102 13.11 9.94 11.24
N LYS A 103 12.06 10.55 11.77
CA LYS A 103 11.15 9.94 12.74
C LYS A 103 10.50 8.65 12.20
N ASP A 104 10.09 8.64 10.94
CA ASP A 104 9.47 7.46 10.32
C ASP A 104 10.46 6.28 10.25
N ALA A 105 11.73 6.57 9.94
CA ALA A 105 12.78 5.57 9.90
C ALA A 105 13.09 5.04 11.31
N GLU A 106 13.15 5.92 12.32
CA GLU A 106 13.36 5.55 13.73
C GLU A 106 12.22 4.66 14.26
N GLU A 107 10.97 5.04 14.01
CA GLU A 107 9.80 4.24 14.37
C GLU A 107 9.81 2.85 13.68
N THR A 108 10.30 2.79 12.44
CA THR A 108 10.39 1.54 11.69
C THR A 108 11.42 0.58 12.29
N VAL A 109 12.59 1.06 12.69
CA VAL A 109 13.67 0.22 13.26
C VAL A 109 13.53 -0.04 14.75
N ASP A 110 12.61 0.65 15.43
CA ASP A 110 12.38 0.47 16.87
C ASP A 110 12.18 -1.01 17.26
N GLY A 111 13.01 -1.47 18.20
CA GLY A 111 13.03 -2.85 18.68
C GLY A 111 13.62 -3.89 17.73
N ILE A 112 14.08 -3.52 16.53
CA ILE A 112 14.77 -4.43 15.59
C ILE A 112 16.26 -4.43 15.90
N LYS A 113 16.81 -5.60 16.24
CA LYS A 113 18.27 -5.75 16.45
C LYS A 113 18.99 -5.64 15.10
N ASN A 114 20.16 -4.99 15.09
CA ASN A 114 20.98 -4.75 13.88
C ASN A 114 20.25 -3.96 12.78
N ALA A 115 19.43 -3.00 13.20
CA ALA A 115 18.83 -2.03 12.30
C ALA A 115 19.11 -0.61 12.78
N THR A 116 19.36 0.30 11.84
CA THR A 116 19.62 1.74 12.10
C THR A 116 18.79 2.62 11.17
N ALA A 117 18.37 3.78 11.67
CA ALA A 117 17.63 4.77 10.89
C ALA A 117 18.55 5.83 10.27
N ALA A 118 18.18 6.33 9.10
CA ALA A 118 18.85 7.45 8.44
C ALA A 118 17.82 8.40 7.78
N GLN A 119 18.13 9.69 7.77
CA GLN A 119 17.36 10.67 7.02
C GLN A 119 17.93 10.78 5.61
N LEU A 120 17.07 10.70 4.59
CA LEU A 120 17.48 10.81 3.20
C LEU A 120 16.35 11.34 2.33
N ASP A 121 16.62 12.44 1.62
CA ASP A 121 15.88 12.80 0.43
C ASP A 121 16.53 12.11 -0.78
N VAL A 122 15.79 11.21 -1.44
CA VAL A 122 16.30 10.48 -2.61
C VAL A 122 16.48 11.35 -3.85
N SER A 123 15.97 12.58 -3.84
CA SER A 123 16.27 13.57 -4.88
C SER A 123 17.64 14.21 -4.71
N ASP A 124 18.20 14.20 -3.49
CA ASP A 124 19.59 14.55 -3.23
C ASP A 124 20.51 13.38 -3.61
N THR A 125 21.10 13.50 -4.79
CA THR A 125 21.95 12.46 -5.38
C THR A 125 23.27 12.29 -4.63
N GLU A 126 23.80 13.34 -3.98
CA GLU A 126 25.06 13.25 -3.22
C GLU A 126 24.86 12.45 -1.94
N SER A 127 23.84 12.79 -1.16
CA SER A 127 23.46 12.06 0.05
C SER A 127 23.07 10.61 -0.26
N LEU A 128 22.31 10.38 -1.34
CA LEU A 128 21.96 9.04 -1.81
C LEU A 128 23.20 8.22 -2.16
N SER A 129 24.14 8.80 -2.92
CA SER A 129 25.38 8.12 -3.32
C SER A 129 26.25 7.78 -2.12
N ASN A 130 26.37 8.70 -1.15
CA ASN A 130 27.12 8.45 0.07
C ASN A 130 26.56 7.24 0.83
N LEU A 131 25.25 7.17 1.03
CA LEU A 131 24.63 6.07 1.77
C LEU A 131 24.70 4.74 0.99
N VAL A 132 24.45 4.77 -0.33
CA VAL A 132 24.53 3.58 -1.19
C VAL A 132 25.95 3.01 -1.24
N SER A 133 26.99 3.86 -1.16
CA SER A 133 28.38 3.38 -1.17
C SER A 133 28.73 2.46 0.01
N GLN A 134 28.03 2.63 1.14
CA GLN A 134 28.29 1.96 2.41
C GLN A 134 27.55 0.62 2.60
N VAL A 135 26.71 0.23 1.63
CA VAL A 135 25.91 -1.00 1.69
C VAL A 135 26.21 -1.95 0.53
N ASP A 136 25.79 -3.21 0.63
CA ASP A 136 25.98 -4.22 -0.40
C ASP A 136 24.76 -4.30 -1.35
N VAL A 137 23.56 -4.17 -0.77
CA VAL A 137 22.28 -4.24 -1.49
C VAL A 137 21.37 -3.09 -1.10
N VAL A 138 20.69 -2.51 -2.07
CA VAL A 138 19.64 -1.51 -1.89
C VAL A 138 18.28 -2.16 -2.16
N VAL A 139 17.30 -1.96 -1.28
CA VAL A 139 15.90 -2.35 -1.44
C VAL A 139 15.06 -1.09 -1.54
N SER A 140 14.47 -0.81 -2.70
CA SER A 140 13.58 0.33 -2.89
C SER A 140 12.13 -0.06 -2.67
N LEU A 141 11.53 0.47 -1.60
CA LEU A 141 10.10 0.38 -1.27
C LEU A 141 9.38 1.73 -1.47
N LEU A 142 10.00 2.63 -2.22
CA LEU A 142 9.45 3.94 -2.62
C LEU A 142 8.51 3.83 -3.84
N PRO A 143 7.74 4.88 -4.15
CA PRO A 143 6.99 4.96 -5.40
C PRO A 143 7.85 4.73 -6.64
N ALA A 144 7.26 4.10 -7.67
CA ALA A 144 7.98 3.70 -8.88
C ALA A 144 8.65 4.85 -9.64
N SER A 145 8.22 6.10 -9.44
CA SER A 145 8.84 7.30 -10.01
C SER A 145 10.29 7.51 -9.58
N PHE A 146 10.71 6.96 -8.43
CA PHE A 146 12.07 7.14 -7.89
C PHE A 146 13.05 6.05 -8.35
N HIS A 147 12.58 4.90 -8.84
CA HIS A 147 13.43 3.74 -9.11
C HIS A 147 14.51 4.01 -10.16
N ALA A 148 14.21 4.82 -11.18
CA ALA A 148 15.18 5.17 -12.23
C ALA A 148 16.33 6.06 -11.73
N ALA A 149 16.10 6.90 -10.72
CA ALA A 149 17.16 7.71 -10.10
C ALA A 149 18.05 6.83 -9.20
N ILE A 150 17.42 5.98 -8.38
CA ILE A 150 18.12 5.05 -7.49
C ILE A 150 18.96 4.04 -8.29
N ALA A 151 18.40 3.47 -9.36
CA ALA A 151 19.10 2.52 -10.21
C ALA A 151 20.36 3.12 -10.85
N ARG A 152 20.33 4.40 -11.26
CA ARG A 152 21.51 5.09 -11.79
C ARG A 152 22.65 5.13 -10.78
N VAL A 153 22.36 5.53 -9.54
CA VAL A 153 23.34 5.57 -8.45
C VAL A 153 23.88 4.16 -8.14
N CYS A 154 23.01 3.14 -8.08
CA CYS A 154 23.45 1.76 -7.87
C CYS A 154 24.37 1.26 -8.99
N ILE A 155 24.10 1.61 -10.25
CA ILE A 155 24.96 1.26 -11.39
C ILE A 155 26.33 1.92 -11.26
N GLU A 156 26.37 3.22 -10.96
CA GLU A 156 27.62 3.98 -10.77
C GLU A 156 28.48 3.41 -9.65
N LEU A 157 27.85 3.03 -8.54
CA LEU A 157 28.52 2.48 -7.35
C LEU A 157 28.65 0.95 -7.36
N LYS A 158 28.22 0.30 -8.45
CA LYS A 158 28.22 -1.17 -8.62
C LYS A 158 27.54 -1.92 -7.48
N LYS A 159 26.41 -1.39 -7.00
CA LYS A 159 25.59 -1.98 -5.93
C LYS A 159 24.36 -2.70 -6.52
N HIS A 160 23.87 -3.71 -5.80
CA HIS A 160 22.65 -4.40 -6.19
C HIS A 160 21.40 -3.59 -5.81
N LEU A 161 20.32 -3.77 -6.59
CA LEU A 161 19.03 -3.14 -6.35
C LEU A 161 17.89 -4.16 -6.44
N VAL A 162 17.03 -4.17 -5.42
CA VAL A 162 15.75 -4.90 -5.39
C VAL A 162 14.61 -3.90 -5.31
N THR A 163 13.54 -4.11 -6.06
CA THR A 163 12.33 -3.27 -5.97
C THR A 163 11.09 -4.16 -5.88
N ALA A 164 10.07 -3.72 -5.14
CA ALA A 164 8.76 -4.38 -5.07
C ALA A 164 7.77 -3.79 -6.11
N SER A 165 8.28 -3.37 -7.27
CA SER A 165 7.50 -2.72 -8.33
C SER A 165 7.56 -3.50 -9.63
N TYR A 166 6.61 -3.25 -10.51
CA TYR A 166 6.62 -3.85 -11.85
C TYR A 166 7.88 -3.41 -12.61
N VAL A 167 8.61 -4.39 -13.09
CA VAL A 167 9.67 -4.26 -14.09
C VAL A 167 9.12 -4.77 -15.45
N ASP A 168 9.85 -4.69 -16.56
CA ASP A 168 9.71 -5.44 -17.83
C ASP A 168 10.14 -6.93 -17.78
N ASP A 169 9.41 -7.89 -18.35
CA ASP A 169 9.57 -9.36 -18.61
C ASP A 169 9.90 -10.57 -17.63
N SER A 170 9.01 -11.61 -17.68
CA SER A 170 9.04 -13.13 -17.87
C SER A 170 9.48 -14.30 -16.94
N MET A 171 8.49 -15.18 -16.52
CA MET A 171 8.42 -16.66 -16.13
C MET A 171 8.31 -17.29 -14.70
N SER A 172 7.70 -18.48 -14.47
CA SER A 172 7.97 -19.35 -13.27
C SER A 172 7.06 -20.58 -13.23
N LYS A 173 5.74 -20.41 -13.35
CA LYS A 173 4.78 -21.50 -13.13
C LYS A 173 4.53 -22.43 -14.32
N LEU A 174 5.04 -22.09 -15.49
CA LEU A 174 4.80 -22.90 -16.68
C LEU A 174 5.83 -23.98 -16.92
N GLU A 175 6.97 -23.89 -16.25
CA GLU A 175 8.05 -24.85 -16.40
C GLU A 175 7.63 -26.24 -15.92
N GLN A 176 6.89 -26.33 -14.81
CA GLN A 176 6.37 -27.60 -14.30
C GLN A 176 5.35 -28.24 -15.25
N ALA A 177 4.49 -27.45 -15.91
CA ALA A 177 3.55 -27.97 -16.92
C ALA A 177 4.28 -28.38 -18.24
N ALA A 178 5.31 -27.63 -18.63
CA ALA A 178 6.12 -27.92 -19.80
C ALA A 178 7.00 -29.17 -19.64
N GLN A 179 7.45 -29.49 -18.42
CA GLN A 179 8.19 -30.74 -18.13
C GLN A 179 7.38 -32.00 -18.43
N GLY A 180 6.04 -31.93 -18.47
CA GLY A 180 5.13 -33.00 -18.87
C GLY A 180 4.75 -33.01 -20.36
N ASN A 181 5.35 -32.15 -21.20
CA ASN A 181 4.94 -31.91 -22.59
C ASN A 181 3.50 -31.36 -22.73
N GLY A 182 2.92 -30.82 -21.65
CA GLY A 182 1.59 -30.22 -21.62
C GLY A 182 1.59 -28.80 -22.20
N LYS A 183 0.46 -28.39 -22.81
CA LYS A 183 0.22 -27.05 -23.34
C LYS A 183 -0.74 -26.30 -22.44
N ILE A 184 -0.39 -25.08 -22.11
CA ILE A 184 -1.23 -24.23 -21.26
C ILE A 184 -2.31 -23.57 -22.11
N LYS A 185 -3.56 -23.95 -21.87
CA LYS A 185 -4.74 -23.49 -22.62
C LYS A 185 -5.37 -22.26 -21.99
N ALA A 186 -5.33 -22.16 -20.67
CA ALA A 186 -5.83 -20.99 -19.95
C ALA A 186 -4.93 -20.66 -18.76
N PHE A 187 -4.65 -19.38 -18.57
CA PHE A 187 -4.05 -18.83 -17.37
C PHE A 187 -4.95 -17.73 -16.82
N THR A 188 -5.38 -17.91 -15.58
CA THR A 188 -6.15 -16.92 -14.83
C THR A 188 -5.52 -16.63 -13.49
N SER A 189 -5.38 -15.34 -13.13
CA SER A 189 -4.87 -14.90 -11.84
C SER A 189 -5.75 -13.82 -11.23
N PHE A 190 -6.18 -14.07 -10.00
CA PHE A 190 -6.94 -13.16 -9.16
C PHE A 190 -6.10 -12.76 -7.95
N CYS A 191 -6.06 -11.49 -7.59
CA CYS A 191 -5.39 -11.04 -6.37
C CYS A 191 -6.10 -9.85 -5.73
N GLY A 192 -6.21 -9.81 -4.41
CA GLY A 192 -6.71 -8.63 -3.70
C GLY A 192 -6.21 -8.54 -2.27
N GLY A 193 -5.80 -7.34 -1.87
CA GLY A 193 -5.71 -6.94 -0.47
C GLY A 193 -7.07 -6.39 -0.03
N LEU A 194 -7.69 -7.04 0.94
CA LEU A 194 -9.04 -6.78 1.40
C LEU A 194 -9.05 -6.72 2.94
N PRO A 195 -10.05 -6.11 3.58
CA PRO A 195 -10.27 -6.37 4.99
C PRO A 195 -10.58 -7.87 5.20
N SER A 196 -10.26 -8.42 6.37
CA SER A 196 -10.79 -9.73 6.75
C SER A 196 -12.32 -9.71 6.73
N PRO A 197 -13.00 -10.86 6.57
CA PRO A 197 -14.46 -10.89 6.61
C PRO A 197 -15.07 -10.22 7.85
N ALA A 198 -14.42 -10.32 9.01
CA ALA A 198 -14.85 -9.67 10.25
C ALA A 198 -14.66 -8.14 10.22
N ALA A 199 -13.66 -7.63 9.47
CA ALA A 199 -13.37 -6.21 9.33
C ALA A 199 -14.06 -5.56 8.10
N ALA A 200 -14.74 -6.33 7.26
CA ALA A 200 -15.48 -5.88 6.08
C ALA A 200 -16.84 -5.23 6.46
N ASN A 201 -16.82 -4.32 7.43
CA ASN A 201 -18.00 -3.81 8.16
C ASN A 201 -18.46 -2.41 7.71
N ASN A 202 -18.25 -2.05 6.44
CA ASN A 202 -18.69 -0.78 5.86
C ASN A 202 -19.40 -1.00 4.51
N PRO A 203 -20.10 0.01 3.96
CA PRO A 203 -20.90 -0.16 2.74
C PRO A 203 -20.11 -0.61 1.50
N LEU A 204 -18.80 -0.36 1.45
CA LEU A 204 -17.91 -0.79 0.37
C LEU A 204 -17.22 -2.12 0.66
N ALA A 205 -17.41 -2.69 1.86
CA ALA A 205 -16.68 -3.86 2.35
C ALA A 205 -15.16 -3.73 2.13
N TYR A 206 -14.61 -2.51 2.22
CA TYR A 206 -13.21 -2.24 1.87
C TYR A 206 -12.56 -1.27 2.86
N LYS A 207 -11.27 -1.45 3.14
CA LYS A 207 -10.48 -0.56 3.99
C LYS A 207 -9.11 -0.31 3.38
N PHE A 208 -8.60 0.90 3.55
CA PHE A 208 -7.34 1.32 2.96
C PHE A 208 -6.16 0.93 3.84
N SER A 209 -5.31 0.04 3.31
CA SER A 209 -3.97 -0.21 3.85
C SER A 209 -2.88 0.63 3.18
N TRP A 210 -3.28 1.45 2.18
CA TRP A 210 -2.45 2.30 1.32
C TRP A 210 -3.28 3.47 0.77
N SER A 211 -2.68 4.40 0.04
CA SER A 211 -3.33 5.65 -0.43
C SER A 211 -4.65 5.41 -1.20
N PRO A 212 -5.79 6.01 -0.76
CA PRO A 212 -7.05 5.96 -1.50
C PRO A 212 -6.96 6.49 -2.92
N ALA A 213 -6.17 7.55 -3.13
CA ALA A 213 -5.96 8.14 -4.45
C ALA A 213 -5.36 7.13 -5.44
N GLY A 214 -4.37 6.34 -4.98
CA GLY A 214 -3.79 5.29 -5.80
C GLY A 214 -4.80 4.19 -6.13
N ALA A 215 -5.66 3.82 -5.17
CA ALA A 215 -6.68 2.79 -5.35
C ALA A 215 -7.77 3.20 -6.34
N ILE A 216 -8.28 4.43 -6.23
CA ILE A 216 -9.29 4.96 -7.15
C ILE A 216 -8.72 5.08 -8.56
N ARG A 217 -7.48 5.58 -8.70
CA ARG A 217 -6.79 5.64 -10.01
C ARG A 217 -6.58 4.24 -10.59
N ALA A 218 -6.18 3.27 -9.78
CA ALA A 218 -6.03 1.89 -10.22
C ALA A 218 -7.35 1.30 -10.73
N GLY A 219 -8.47 1.59 -10.06
CA GLY A 219 -9.81 1.21 -10.49
C GLY A 219 -10.36 1.98 -11.70
N ARG A 220 -9.57 2.86 -12.31
CA ARG A 220 -9.88 3.56 -13.57
C ARG A 220 -8.81 3.37 -14.66
N ASN A 221 -7.86 2.46 -14.47
CA ASN A 221 -6.89 2.14 -15.52
C ASN A 221 -7.57 1.33 -16.64
N PRO A 222 -7.26 1.57 -17.92
CA PRO A 222 -7.71 0.67 -18.98
C PRO A 222 -7.11 -0.72 -18.78
N ALA A 223 -7.84 -1.74 -19.25
CA ALA A 223 -7.38 -3.11 -19.19
C ALA A 223 -7.54 -3.83 -20.53
N VAL A 224 -6.61 -4.73 -20.84
CA VAL A 224 -6.65 -5.58 -22.04
C VAL A 224 -6.24 -7.00 -21.68
N TYR A 225 -6.99 -7.99 -22.16
CA TYR A 225 -6.74 -9.40 -21.84
C TYR A 225 -7.29 -10.33 -22.93
N LYS A 226 -6.84 -11.58 -22.92
CA LYS A 226 -7.36 -12.62 -23.81
C LYS A 226 -8.28 -13.54 -23.02
N PHE A 227 -9.47 -13.83 -23.52
CA PHE A 227 -10.43 -14.71 -22.85
C PHE A 227 -11.17 -15.53 -23.90
N LEU A 228 -11.09 -16.87 -23.80
CA LEU A 228 -11.71 -17.80 -24.75
C LEU A 228 -11.36 -17.51 -26.23
N GLY A 229 -10.12 -17.10 -26.48
CA GLY A 229 -9.60 -16.80 -27.82
C GLY A 229 -9.76 -15.35 -28.26
N GLU A 230 -10.63 -14.57 -27.60
CA GLU A 230 -10.93 -13.19 -27.97
C GLU A 230 -10.08 -12.20 -27.15
N THR A 231 -9.62 -11.13 -27.80
CA THR A 231 -8.96 -10.01 -27.11
C THR A 231 -10.00 -8.98 -26.69
N ILE A 232 -10.12 -8.76 -25.39
CA ILE A 232 -11.10 -7.84 -24.80
C ILE A 232 -10.36 -6.60 -24.31
N ASN A 233 -10.86 -5.43 -24.70
CA ASN A 233 -10.39 -4.12 -24.24
C ASN A 233 -11.46 -3.49 -23.36
N VAL A 234 -11.07 -3.08 -22.16
CA VAL A 234 -11.93 -2.37 -21.21
C VAL A 234 -11.39 -0.96 -21.04
N ASP A 235 -12.21 0.01 -21.41
CA ASP A 235 -11.90 1.42 -21.18
C ASP A 235 -11.82 1.72 -19.69
N GLY A 236 -10.87 2.58 -19.30
CA GLY A 236 -10.65 2.92 -17.90
C GLY A 236 -11.88 3.53 -17.21
N SER A 237 -12.71 4.28 -17.95
CA SER A 237 -13.96 4.84 -17.42
C SER A 237 -15.03 3.78 -17.12
N LYS A 238 -14.94 2.62 -17.76
CA LYS A 238 -15.87 1.49 -17.61
C LYS A 238 -15.29 0.34 -16.78
N LEU A 239 -14.12 0.51 -16.18
CA LEU A 239 -13.45 -0.58 -15.48
C LEU A 239 -14.32 -1.14 -14.34
N TYR A 240 -14.90 -0.28 -13.49
CA TYR A 240 -15.81 -0.72 -12.42
C TYR A 240 -17.06 -1.44 -12.96
N GLU A 241 -17.59 -1.04 -14.12
CA GLU A 241 -18.75 -1.69 -14.76
C GLU A 241 -18.41 -3.07 -15.33
N SER A 242 -17.14 -3.34 -15.60
CA SER A 242 -16.67 -4.63 -16.12
C SER A 242 -16.55 -5.72 -15.04
N ALA A 243 -16.79 -5.38 -13.77
CA ALA A 243 -16.67 -6.31 -12.67
C ALA A 243 -17.59 -7.51 -12.84
N LYS A 244 -17.07 -8.71 -12.56
CA LYS A 244 -17.83 -9.96 -12.60
C LYS A 244 -17.79 -10.64 -11.24
N ARG A 245 -18.91 -11.26 -10.84
CA ARG A 245 -18.99 -12.04 -9.60
C ARG A 245 -18.05 -13.24 -9.69
N LEU A 246 -17.39 -13.53 -8.57
CA LEU A 246 -16.54 -14.71 -8.40
C LEU A 246 -16.99 -15.49 -7.17
N ARG A 247 -17.05 -16.81 -7.33
CA ARG A 247 -17.15 -17.75 -6.22
C ARG A 247 -16.07 -18.79 -6.40
N LEU A 248 -15.18 -18.86 -5.43
CA LEU A 248 -14.14 -19.88 -5.38
C LEU A 248 -14.73 -21.06 -4.60
N PRO A 249 -14.83 -22.27 -5.17
CA PRO A 249 -15.42 -23.43 -4.50
C PRO A 249 -14.80 -23.71 -3.13
N GLU A 250 -13.50 -23.45 -2.99
CA GLU A 250 -12.73 -23.70 -1.76
C GLU A 250 -12.89 -22.62 -0.69
N LEU A 251 -13.43 -21.49 -1.09
CA LEU A 251 -13.72 -20.36 -0.23
C LEU A 251 -15.20 -19.98 -0.40
N PRO A 252 -16.14 -20.92 -0.16
CA PRO A 252 -17.55 -20.75 -0.56
C PRO A 252 -18.25 -19.64 0.23
N ALA A 253 -17.71 -19.29 1.41
CA ALA A 253 -18.19 -18.18 2.24
C ALA A 253 -17.80 -16.80 1.66
N PHE A 254 -16.83 -16.73 0.75
CA PHE A 254 -16.36 -15.47 0.21
C PHE A 254 -17.23 -15.01 -0.96
N ALA A 255 -17.96 -13.91 -0.75
CA ALA A 255 -18.69 -13.22 -1.79
C ALA A 255 -17.78 -12.23 -2.53
N LEU A 256 -17.09 -12.69 -3.58
CA LEU A 256 -16.11 -11.89 -4.31
C LEU A 256 -16.64 -11.39 -5.65
N GLU A 257 -15.96 -10.38 -6.16
CA GLU A 257 -16.01 -9.92 -7.54
C GLU A 257 -14.59 -9.63 -8.02
N HIS A 258 -14.40 -9.60 -9.34
CA HIS A 258 -13.10 -9.35 -9.95
C HIS A 258 -13.19 -8.34 -11.08
N LEU A 259 -12.16 -7.49 -11.19
CA LEU A 259 -12.00 -6.50 -12.26
C LEU A 259 -10.69 -6.77 -13.02
N PRO A 260 -10.68 -6.73 -14.36
CA PRO A 260 -9.45 -6.91 -15.13
C PRO A 260 -8.38 -5.87 -14.75
N ASN A 261 -7.11 -6.26 -14.75
CA ASN A 261 -6.03 -5.38 -14.30
C ASN A 261 -5.02 -5.10 -15.41
N ARG A 262 -4.95 -3.85 -15.88
CA ARG A 262 -3.97 -3.36 -16.87
C ARG A 262 -3.88 -4.30 -18.08
N ASN A 263 -2.67 -4.51 -18.61
CA ASN A 263 -2.44 -5.38 -19.75
C ASN A 263 -2.07 -6.81 -19.28
N SER A 264 -2.98 -7.76 -19.46
CA SER A 264 -2.74 -9.18 -19.23
C SER A 264 -2.04 -9.86 -20.41
N LEU A 265 -2.15 -9.34 -21.64
CA LEU A 265 -1.55 -9.96 -22.84
C LEU A 265 -0.03 -10.04 -22.74
N MET A 266 0.59 -9.01 -22.16
CA MET A 266 2.02 -9.03 -21.83
C MET A 266 2.40 -10.32 -21.11
N TYR A 267 1.57 -10.77 -20.16
CA TYR A 267 1.84 -12.00 -19.41
C TYR A 267 1.78 -13.25 -20.28
N GLY A 268 1.05 -13.24 -21.40
CA GLY A 268 1.09 -14.33 -22.36
C GLY A 268 2.48 -14.47 -22.98
N ASP A 269 3.12 -13.36 -23.34
CA ASP A 269 4.48 -13.34 -23.87
C ASP A 269 5.52 -13.60 -22.77
N LEU A 270 5.32 -12.99 -21.59
CA LEU A 270 6.16 -13.22 -20.41
C LEU A 270 6.20 -14.68 -20.02
N TYR A 271 5.09 -15.35 -20.23
CA TYR A 271 4.91 -16.73 -19.88
C TYR A 271 5.13 -17.61 -21.14
N GLY A 272 5.43 -17.07 -22.32
CA GLY A 272 5.62 -17.89 -23.51
C GLY A 272 4.41 -18.75 -23.89
N ILE A 273 3.20 -18.37 -23.44
CA ILE A 273 1.92 -19.05 -23.72
C ILE A 273 1.01 -18.25 -24.64
N SER A 274 1.47 -17.11 -25.17
CA SER A 274 0.66 -16.24 -26.02
C SER A 274 0.14 -16.93 -27.28
N LYS A 275 0.88 -17.92 -27.79
CA LYS A 275 0.53 -18.69 -29.00
C LYS A 275 -0.50 -19.78 -28.72
N GLU A 276 -0.39 -20.53 -27.62
CA GLU A 276 -1.28 -21.66 -27.32
C GLU A 276 -2.49 -21.35 -26.43
N ALA A 277 -2.38 -20.38 -25.52
CA ALA A 277 -3.41 -20.09 -24.54
C ALA A 277 -4.56 -19.31 -25.18
N SER A 278 -5.78 -19.82 -25.02
CA SER A 278 -7.01 -19.11 -25.37
C SER A 278 -7.38 -18.07 -24.31
N THR A 279 -6.93 -18.24 -23.06
CA THR A 279 -7.19 -17.30 -21.97
C THR A 279 -5.89 -16.89 -21.28
N VAL A 280 -5.66 -15.58 -21.15
CA VAL A 280 -4.61 -14.96 -20.35
C VAL A 280 -5.25 -13.79 -19.61
N TYR A 281 -5.64 -14.04 -18.37
CA TYR A 281 -6.48 -13.13 -17.60
C TYR A 281 -5.89 -12.83 -16.23
N ARG A 282 -5.68 -11.54 -15.93
CA ARG A 282 -5.30 -11.07 -14.59
C ARG A 282 -6.31 -10.05 -14.08
N SER A 283 -6.63 -10.16 -12.81
CA SER A 283 -7.67 -9.32 -12.21
C SER A 283 -7.41 -9.00 -10.74
N THR A 284 -8.05 -7.93 -10.30
CA THR A 284 -8.07 -7.48 -8.91
C THR A 284 -9.35 -7.96 -8.25
N LEU A 285 -9.24 -8.54 -7.06
CA LEU A 285 -10.38 -8.98 -6.25
C LEU A 285 -10.94 -7.85 -5.39
N ARG A 286 -12.27 -7.85 -5.24
CA ARG A 286 -13.04 -7.06 -4.28
C ARG A 286 -14.15 -7.92 -3.68
N TYR A 287 -14.72 -7.47 -2.58
CA TYR A 287 -16.00 -8.03 -2.13
C TYR A 287 -17.12 -7.56 -3.04
N GLU A 288 -18.12 -8.41 -3.22
CA GLU A 288 -19.26 -8.15 -4.09
C GLU A 288 -20.00 -6.87 -3.71
N GLY A 289 -20.30 -6.03 -4.70
CA GLY A 289 -21.01 -4.76 -4.55
C GLY A 289 -20.11 -3.54 -4.48
N PHE A 290 -18.81 -3.72 -4.27
CA PHE A 290 -17.84 -2.63 -4.27
C PHE A 290 -17.84 -1.87 -5.59
N SER A 291 -17.72 -2.57 -6.72
CA SER A 291 -17.52 -1.97 -8.04
C SER A 291 -18.76 -1.26 -8.53
N GLU A 292 -19.94 -1.80 -8.25
CA GLU A 292 -21.21 -1.15 -8.60
C GLU A 292 -21.34 0.22 -7.90
N ILE A 293 -21.01 0.27 -6.59
CA ILE A 293 -21.01 1.53 -5.84
C ILE A 293 -19.96 2.50 -6.40
N MET A 294 -18.74 2.04 -6.62
CA MET A 294 -17.66 2.87 -7.16
C MET A 294 -17.96 3.39 -8.57
N ALA A 295 -18.62 2.61 -9.42
CA ALA A 295 -19.05 3.04 -10.75
C ALA A 295 -20.03 4.22 -10.69
N ILE A 296 -21.00 4.17 -9.76
CA ILE A 296 -21.95 5.27 -9.58
C ILE A 296 -21.27 6.50 -9.00
N LEU A 297 -20.40 6.33 -7.99
CA LEU A 297 -19.64 7.46 -7.43
C LEU A 297 -18.78 8.14 -8.51
N ALA A 298 -18.19 7.36 -9.42
CA ALA A 298 -17.47 7.88 -10.57
C ALA A 298 -18.37 8.71 -11.50
N LYS A 299 -19.57 8.21 -11.82
CA LYS A 299 -20.54 8.90 -12.69
C LYS A 299 -21.10 10.19 -12.09
N ILE A 300 -21.25 10.25 -10.77
CA ILE A 300 -21.64 11.47 -10.05
C ILE A 300 -20.54 12.55 -10.11
N GLY A 301 -19.30 12.19 -10.44
CA GLY A 301 -18.16 13.13 -10.51
C GLY A 301 -17.32 13.18 -9.23
N PHE A 302 -17.52 12.27 -8.27
CA PHE A 302 -16.69 12.24 -7.06
C PHE A 302 -15.20 11.99 -7.35
N PHE A 303 -14.88 11.40 -8.50
CA PHE A 303 -13.50 11.07 -8.87
C PHE A 303 -12.89 12.08 -9.85
N ASP A 304 -13.49 13.25 -10.01
CA ASP A 304 -12.99 14.30 -10.89
C ASP A 304 -11.84 15.05 -10.23
N ALA A 305 -10.70 15.07 -10.92
CA ALA A 305 -9.45 15.62 -10.41
C ALA A 305 -9.26 17.10 -10.73
N GLU A 306 -10.10 17.68 -11.57
CA GLU A 306 -10.06 19.10 -11.93
C GLU A 306 -10.44 19.99 -10.74
N ASN A 307 -9.86 21.19 -10.69
CA ASN A 307 -10.14 22.13 -9.62
C ASN A 307 -11.62 22.55 -9.68
N HIS A 308 -12.35 22.37 -8.59
CA HIS A 308 -13.77 22.68 -8.55
C HIS A 308 -13.99 24.16 -8.13
N PRO A 309 -14.85 24.94 -8.80
CA PRO A 309 -15.05 26.36 -8.49
C PRO A 309 -15.40 26.63 -7.02
N LEU A 310 -16.33 25.87 -6.44
CA LEU A 310 -16.69 25.96 -5.01
C LEU A 310 -15.54 25.67 -4.02
N LEU A 311 -14.46 25.03 -4.47
CA LEU A 311 -13.29 24.72 -3.64
C LEU A 311 -12.15 25.74 -3.82
N GLN A 312 -12.34 26.80 -4.59
CA GLN A 312 -11.37 27.90 -4.75
C GLN A 312 -11.68 29.11 -3.86
N GLU A 313 -12.87 29.16 -3.27
CA GLU A 313 -13.31 30.30 -2.45
C GLU A 313 -12.60 30.37 -1.09
N THR A 314 -12.48 31.60 -0.57
CA THR A 314 -12.00 31.86 0.80
C THR A 314 -12.95 31.30 1.85
N ASN A 315 -14.25 31.27 1.55
CA ASN A 315 -15.27 30.62 2.36
C ASN A 315 -15.51 29.19 1.86
N ARG A 316 -15.08 28.19 2.63
CA ARG A 316 -15.18 26.78 2.22
C ARG A 316 -16.62 26.28 2.38
N PRO A 317 -17.17 25.57 1.37
CA PRO A 317 -18.48 24.95 1.51
C PRO A 317 -18.43 23.83 2.57
N THR A 318 -19.58 23.51 3.15
CA THR A 318 -19.74 22.28 3.93
C THR A 318 -19.77 21.07 3.00
N TYR A 319 -19.48 19.87 3.52
CA TYR A 319 -19.64 18.65 2.73
C TYR A 319 -21.06 18.53 2.16
N ARG A 320 -22.09 18.86 2.96
CA ARG A 320 -23.49 18.86 2.51
C ARG A 320 -23.75 19.79 1.33
N ILE A 321 -23.24 21.03 1.38
CA ILE A 321 -23.39 21.98 0.26
C ILE A 321 -22.70 21.43 -1.00
N PHE A 322 -21.50 20.90 -0.85
CA PHE A 322 -20.75 20.33 -1.98
C PHE A 322 -21.41 19.08 -2.55
N LEU A 323 -21.95 18.19 -1.70
CA LEU A 323 -22.74 17.04 -2.13
C LEU A 323 -23.97 17.47 -2.91
N ASN A 324 -24.68 18.50 -2.44
CA ASN A 324 -25.83 19.02 -3.15
C ASN A 324 -25.47 19.55 -4.54
N GLU A 325 -24.31 20.18 -4.69
CA GLU A 325 -23.81 20.63 -5.99
C GLU A 325 -23.54 19.45 -6.94
N LEU A 326 -22.85 18.41 -6.48
CA LEU A 326 -22.59 17.21 -7.30
C LEU A 326 -23.87 16.46 -7.68
N LEU A 327 -24.91 16.56 -6.85
CA LEU A 327 -26.23 15.97 -7.10
C LEU A 327 -27.21 16.94 -7.77
N ASN A 328 -26.78 18.15 -8.17
CA ASN A 328 -27.67 19.12 -8.80
C ASN A 328 -27.97 18.70 -10.25
N VAL A 329 -29.26 18.52 -10.54
CA VAL A 329 -29.78 18.07 -11.84
C VAL A 329 -29.65 19.16 -12.93
N ASN A 330 -29.21 20.38 -12.57
CA ASN A 330 -29.17 21.53 -13.48
C ASN A 330 -28.06 21.49 -14.55
N ASN A 331 -27.19 20.48 -14.56
CA ASN A 331 -26.31 20.17 -15.69
C ASN A 331 -26.91 19.16 -16.69
N VAL A 332 -28.17 18.76 -16.50
CA VAL A 332 -28.97 18.05 -17.50
C VAL A 332 -30.07 19.01 -17.94
N SER A 333 -30.14 19.32 -19.24
CA SER A 333 -31.16 20.18 -19.84
C SER A 333 -32.56 19.86 -19.31
N THR A 334 -33.05 20.67 -18.38
CA THR A 334 -34.40 20.57 -17.83
C THR A 334 -35.39 21.08 -18.86
N SER A 335 -36.01 20.17 -19.64
CA SER A 335 -37.37 20.39 -20.06
C SER A 335 -38.30 20.04 -18.88
N ASN A 336 -39.06 21.04 -18.47
CA ASN A 336 -40.08 21.03 -17.43
C ASN A 336 -40.76 19.67 -17.19
N THR A 337 -40.68 19.18 -15.95
CA THR A 337 -41.82 18.46 -15.36
C THR A 337 -41.87 18.74 -13.87
N LYS A 338 -42.77 19.66 -13.50
CA LYS A 338 -43.26 19.78 -12.12
C LYS A 338 -43.96 18.48 -11.78
N VAL A 339 -43.40 17.70 -10.85
CA VAL A 339 -44.14 16.62 -10.20
C VAL A 339 -44.72 17.19 -8.92
N ASN A 340 -46.03 17.44 -8.95
CA ASN A 340 -46.85 17.60 -7.76
C ASN A 340 -47.07 16.21 -7.13
N GLY A 341 -46.85 16.05 -5.83
CA GLY A 341 -47.23 14.83 -5.12
C GLY A 341 -46.63 14.72 -3.72
N GLU A 342 -47.46 15.04 -2.73
CA GLU A 342 -47.51 14.49 -1.35
C GLU A 342 -46.18 14.24 -0.62
N GLU A 343 -45.81 15.21 0.23
CA GLU A 343 -44.73 15.14 1.21
C GLU A 343 -45.05 14.12 2.32
N THR A 344 -44.65 12.87 2.12
CA THR A 344 -44.56 11.86 3.20
C THR A 344 -43.18 11.20 3.27
N GLY A 345 -42.13 11.82 2.73
CA GLY A 345 -40.77 11.25 2.65
C GLY A 345 -39.75 12.04 3.47
N GLY A 346 -38.86 11.35 4.19
CA GLY A 346 -37.78 11.99 4.95
C GLY A 346 -36.66 12.53 4.05
N HIS A 347 -35.68 13.23 4.63
CA HIS A 347 -34.50 13.74 3.90
C HIS A 347 -33.77 12.67 3.06
N ASP A 348 -33.81 11.41 3.49
CA ASP A 348 -33.22 10.28 2.76
C ASP A 348 -33.98 9.95 1.47
N ASP A 349 -35.32 10.06 1.47
CA ASP A 349 -36.16 9.79 0.29
C ASP A 349 -35.94 10.84 -0.80
N GLU A 350 -35.69 12.09 -0.40
CA GLU A 350 -35.30 13.17 -1.30
C GLU A 350 -33.96 12.87 -1.99
N LEU A 351 -32.94 12.49 -1.22
CA LEU A 351 -31.62 12.16 -1.76
C LEU A 351 -31.65 10.92 -2.66
N ILE A 352 -32.43 9.90 -2.30
CA ILE A 352 -32.66 8.72 -3.15
C ILE A 352 -33.32 9.14 -4.47
N SER A 353 -34.36 9.97 -4.41
CA SER A 353 -35.04 10.51 -5.60
C SER A 353 -34.05 11.26 -6.50
N ARG A 354 -33.19 12.10 -5.93
CA ARG A 354 -32.14 12.81 -6.69
C ARG A 354 -31.13 11.87 -7.34
N LEU A 355 -30.63 10.87 -6.60
CA LEU A 355 -29.71 9.85 -7.13
C LEU A 355 -30.32 9.07 -8.29
N MET A 356 -31.62 8.77 -8.23
CA MET A 356 -32.35 8.11 -9.31
C MET A 356 -32.54 9.05 -10.52
N MET A 357 -32.86 10.33 -10.29
CA MET A 357 -33.04 11.33 -11.35
C MET A 357 -31.77 11.60 -12.16
N LEU A 358 -30.56 11.40 -11.58
CA LEU A 358 -29.30 11.47 -12.34
C LEU A 358 -29.21 10.40 -13.45
N GLY A 359 -30.06 9.37 -13.43
CA GLY A 359 -30.11 8.32 -14.45
C GLY A 359 -28.98 7.29 -14.36
N HIS A 360 -28.10 7.39 -13.36
CA HIS A 360 -27.02 6.43 -13.14
C HIS A 360 -27.48 5.18 -12.36
N CYS A 361 -28.48 5.32 -11.48
CA CYS A 361 -29.06 4.22 -10.71
C CYS A 361 -30.42 3.81 -11.28
N LYS A 362 -30.55 2.57 -11.77
CA LYS A 362 -31.82 2.04 -12.29
C LYS A 362 -32.69 1.40 -11.20
N GLU A 363 -32.06 0.89 -10.15
CA GLU A 363 -32.71 0.17 -9.06
C GLU A 363 -32.69 1.00 -7.76
N LYS A 364 -33.82 1.01 -7.04
CA LYS A 364 -33.94 1.76 -5.77
C LYS A 364 -32.99 1.19 -4.71
N GLU A 365 -32.81 -0.13 -4.70
CA GLU A 365 -31.91 -0.85 -3.80
C GLU A 365 -30.47 -0.37 -3.94
N LEU A 366 -30.00 -0.16 -5.18
CA LEU A 366 -28.69 0.41 -5.44
C LEU A 366 -28.62 1.85 -4.94
N ALA A 367 -29.60 2.70 -5.24
CA ALA A 367 -29.63 4.09 -4.76
C ALA A 367 -29.56 4.16 -3.22
N VAL A 368 -30.20 3.24 -2.49
CA VAL A 368 -30.08 3.12 -1.03
C VAL A 368 -28.66 2.76 -0.61
N LYS A 369 -27.98 1.82 -1.30
CA LYS A 369 -26.56 1.49 -1.02
C LYS A 369 -25.63 2.69 -1.26
N ILE A 370 -25.86 3.46 -2.33
CA ILE A 370 -25.11 4.68 -2.63
C ILE A 370 -25.32 5.71 -1.51
N LEU A 371 -26.56 5.98 -1.11
CA LEU A 371 -26.85 6.90 -0.02
C LEU A 371 -26.20 6.46 1.30
N LYS A 372 -26.26 5.16 1.64
CA LYS A 372 -25.56 4.61 2.80
C LYS A 372 -24.04 4.86 2.73
N THR A 373 -23.45 4.73 1.55
CA THR A 373 -22.02 5.00 1.32
C THR A 373 -21.71 6.48 1.48
N ILE A 374 -22.50 7.37 0.88
CA ILE A 374 -22.38 8.83 1.02
C ILE A 374 -22.47 9.25 2.50
N LYS A 375 -23.41 8.66 3.24
CA LYS A 375 -23.57 8.88 4.67
C LYS A 375 -22.40 8.36 5.50
N PHE A 376 -21.93 7.16 5.22
CA PHE A 376 -20.78 6.55 5.90
C PHE A 376 -19.50 7.38 5.71
N LEU A 377 -19.27 7.86 4.49
CA LEU A 377 -18.18 8.78 4.18
C LEU A 377 -18.43 10.18 4.76
N GLY A 378 -19.60 10.43 5.35
CA GLY A 378 -20.04 11.70 5.95
C GLY A 378 -20.03 12.88 4.98
N LEU A 379 -20.31 12.62 3.71
CA LEU A 379 -20.44 13.66 2.68
C LEU A 379 -21.71 14.52 2.87
N HIS A 380 -22.58 14.14 3.80
CA HIS A 380 -23.79 14.88 4.20
C HIS A 380 -23.55 15.80 5.40
N GLU A 381 -22.34 15.83 5.96
CA GLU A 381 -22.03 16.57 7.19
C GLU A 381 -21.96 18.09 6.94
N GLU A 382 -22.24 18.86 8.00
CA GLU A 382 -22.20 20.33 8.01
C GLU A 382 -20.81 20.91 8.27
N THR A 383 -19.78 20.06 8.38
CA THR A 383 -18.41 20.50 8.57
C THR A 383 -17.83 21.04 7.25
N GLN A 384 -17.01 22.08 7.34
CA GLN A 384 -16.36 22.69 6.17
C GLN A 384 -15.32 21.76 5.53
N ILE A 385 -15.20 21.84 4.21
CA ILE A 385 -14.16 21.12 3.46
C ILE A 385 -12.79 21.76 3.71
N PRO A 386 -11.77 20.97 4.10
CA PRO A 386 -10.41 21.44 4.34
C PRO A 386 -9.79 22.20 3.17
N LYS A 387 -8.88 23.15 3.46
CA LYS A 387 -8.28 24.08 2.48
C LYS A 387 -7.36 23.43 1.46
N ASP A 388 -6.80 22.28 1.80
CA ASP A 388 -5.91 21.46 0.98
C ASP A 388 -6.65 20.68 -0.12
N CYS A 389 -7.98 20.57 -0.06
CA CYS A 389 -8.76 19.95 -1.13
C CYS A 389 -9.09 20.95 -2.25
N SER A 390 -8.64 20.71 -3.48
CA SER A 390 -8.96 21.57 -4.64
C SER A 390 -9.99 20.97 -5.61
N SER A 391 -10.25 19.66 -5.52
CA SER A 391 -11.10 18.90 -6.45
C SER A 391 -12.00 17.90 -5.73
N ALA A 392 -13.06 17.42 -6.40
CA ALA A 392 -13.94 16.37 -5.87
C ALA A 392 -13.13 15.10 -5.51
N PHE A 393 -12.15 14.75 -6.35
CA PHE A 393 -11.22 13.66 -6.10
C PHE A 393 -10.43 13.83 -4.80
N SER A 394 -9.92 15.04 -4.51
CA SER A 394 -9.20 15.29 -3.25
C SER A 394 -10.11 15.18 -2.02
N VAL A 395 -11.35 15.69 -2.12
CA VAL A 395 -12.36 15.62 -1.05
C VAL A 395 -12.70 14.16 -0.74
N ILE A 396 -13.04 13.36 -1.75
CA ILE A 396 -13.42 11.96 -1.54
C ILE A 396 -12.26 11.12 -1.02
N CYS A 397 -11.03 11.36 -1.52
CA CYS A 397 -9.84 10.64 -1.04
C CYS A 397 -9.61 10.89 0.46
N GLN A 398 -9.70 12.14 0.90
CA GLN A 398 -9.54 12.49 2.31
C GLN A 398 -10.63 11.85 3.18
N ARG A 399 -11.90 11.87 2.74
CA ARG A 399 -13.01 11.23 3.48
C ARG A 399 -12.88 9.71 3.53
N MET A 400 -12.45 9.09 2.44
CA MET A 400 -12.14 7.67 2.40
C MET A 400 -10.97 7.31 3.33
N GLU A 401 -9.91 8.11 3.36
CA GLU A 401 -8.78 7.90 4.27
C GLU A 401 -9.21 7.96 5.74
N GLN A 402 -10.03 8.95 6.10
CA GLN A 402 -10.51 9.12 7.48
C GLN A 402 -11.50 8.04 7.91
N ARG A 403 -12.41 7.61 7.03
CA ARG A 403 -13.55 6.75 7.37
C ARG A 403 -13.35 5.28 7.07
N MET A 404 -12.40 4.93 6.19
CA MET A 404 -12.13 3.55 5.77
C MET A 404 -10.74 3.07 6.20
N ALA A 405 -10.17 3.65 7.25
CA ALA A 405 -8.98 3.12 7.91
C ALA A 405 -9.31 1.85 8.73
N TYR A 406 -8.30 1.01 8.95
CA TYR A 406 -8.40 -0.11 9.89
C TYR A 406 -8.41 0.39 11.33
N GLY A 407 -9.30 -0.17 12.15
CA GLY A 407 -9.27 -0.02 13.60
C GLY A 407 -8.16 -0.86 14.23
N HIS A 408 -7.89 -0.63 15.52
CA HIS A 408 -6.76 -1.24 16.25
C HIS A 408 -6.75 -2.78 16.23
N ASN A 409 -7.92 -3.42 16.24
CA ASN A 409 -8.06 -4.88 16.30
C ASN A 409 -8.52 -5.49 14.97
N GLU A 410 -8.56 -4.71 13.90
CA GLU A 410 -9.02 -5.17 12.60
C GLU A 410 -7.86 -5.65 11.75
N GLN A 411 -8.06 -6.78 11.07
CA GLN A 411 -7.05 -7.40 10.22
C GLN A 411 -7.39 -7.15 8.76
N ASP A 412 -6.36 -6.92 7.95
CA ASP A 412 -6.45 -7.11 6.51
C ASP A 412 -6.21 -8.59 6.15
N MET A 413 -6.38 -8.86 4.87
CA MET A 413 -6.27 -10.17 4.25
C MET A 413 -5.73 -10.00 2.83
N VAL A 414 -4.83 -10.89 2.41
CA VAL A 414 -4.39 -11.01 1.02
C VAL A 414 -4.89 -12.35 0.50
N LEU A 415 -5.70 -12.30 -0.56
CA LEU A 415 -6.14 -13.48 -1.30
C LEU A 415 -5.54 -13.43 -2.70
N LEU A 416 -4.75 -14.43 -3.04
CA LEU A 416 -4.19 -14.68 -4.36
C LEU A 416 -4.66 -16.06 -4.83
N HIS A 417 -5.23 -16.14 -6.01
CA HIS A 417 -5.68 -17.39 -6.60
C HIS A 417 -5.23 -17.47 -8.06
N HIS A 418 -4.67 -18.61 -8.45
CA HIS A 418 -4.29 -18.93 -9.82
C HIS A 418 -5.05 -20.16 -10.28
N GLU A 419 -5.44 -20.14 -11.55
CA GLU A 419 -5.98 -21.28 -12.28
C GLU A 419 -5.21 -21.43 -13.59
N VAL A 420 -4.72 -22.64 -13.86
CA VAL A 420 -3.99 -23.00 -15.07
C VAL A 420 -4.61 -24.26 -15.65
N GLU A 421 -5.12 -24.17 -16.87
CA GLU A 421 -5.62 -25.34 -17.60
C GLU A 421 -4.53 -25.87 -18.52
N VAL A 422 -4.22 -27.15 -18.39
CA VAL A 422 -3.16 -27.85 -19.11
C VAL A 422 -3.76 -28.98 -19.93
N GLU A 423 -3.53 -28.93 -21.24
CA GLU A 423 -3.90 -29.98 -22.18
C GLU A 423 -2.65 -30.76 -22.59
N TYR A 424 -2.71 -32.08 -22.51
CA TYR A 424 -1.59 -32.95 -22.81
C TYR A 424 -1.77 -33.63 -24.18
N PRO A 425 -0.68 -33.81 -24.94
CA PRO A 425 -0.74 -34.37 -26.29
C PRO A 425 -1.01 -35.89 -26.32
N ASP A 426 -0.90 -36.57 -25.18
CA ASP A 426 -1.09 -38.02 -25.03
C ASP A 426 -2.55 -38.43 -24.82
N GLY A 427 -3.48 -37.47 -24.84
CA GLY A 427 -4.92 -37.70 -24.75
C GLY A 427 -5.46 -37.92 -23.33
N ARG A 428 -4.65 -37.71 -22.28
CA ARG A 428 -5.18 -37.67 -20.91
C ARG A 428 -6.14 -36.47 -20.71
N PRO A 429 -7.03 -36.52 -19.71
CA PRO A 429 -7.93 -35.40 -19.40
C PRO A 429 -7.17 -34.09 -19.22
N THR A 430 -7.82 -32.99 -19.60
CA THR A 430 -7.29 -31.64 -19.32
C THR A 430 -7.22 -31.46 -17.81
N GLU A 431 -6.05 -31.08 -17.30
CA GLU A 431 -5.87 -30.82 -15.87
C GLU A 431 -6.08 -29.34 -15.60
N LYS A 432 -6.81 -29.03 -14.53
CA LYS A 432 -6.92 -27.69 -13.98
C LYS A 432 -6.11 -27.61 -12.69
N HIS A 433 -4.96 -26.94 -12.77
CA HIS A 433 -4.09 -26.67 -11.64
C HIS A 433 -4.52 -25.36 -10.96
N GLN A 434 -4.68 -25.42 -9.65
CA GLN A 434 -5.06 -24.27 -8.85
C GLN A 434 -4.02 -24.01 -7.77
N ALA A 435 -3.72 -22.74 -7.50
CA ALA A 435 -2.84 -22.35 -6.40
C ALA A 435 -3.41 -21.15 -5.66
N THR A 436 -3.61 -21.29 -4.34
CA THR A 436 -4.28 -20.28 -3.51
C THR A 436 -3.41 -19.89 -2.33
N LEU A 437 -3.17 -18.59 -2.16
CA LEU A 437 -2.62 -18.01 -0.95
C LEU A 437 -3.72 -17.19 -0.28
N LEU A 438 -3.95 -17.44 1.01
CA LEU A 438 -4.87 -16.71 1.87
C LEU A 438 -4.12 -16.34 3.15
N GLU A 439 -3.64 -15.11 3.24
CA GLU A 439 -2.87 -14.60 4.37
C GLU A 439 -3.68 -13.55 5.13
N PHE A 440 -3.62 -13.55 6.46
CA PHE A 440 -4.24 -12.53 7.31
C PHE A 440 -3.17 -11.71 8.04
N GLY A 441 -3.48 -10.45 8.32
CA GLY A 441 -2.61 -9.60 9.14
C GLY A 441 -2.40 -10.21 10.52
N LYS A 442 -1.18 -10.10 11.06
CA LYS A 442 -0.77 -10.70 12.34
C LYS A 442 -0.57 -9.62 13.38
N THR A 443 -0.84 -9.93 14.65
CA THR A 443 -0.49 -9.06 15.77
C THR A 443 0.37 -9.85 16.73
N GLU A 444 1.62 -9.43 16.89
CA GLU A 444 2.61 -10.08 17.74
C GLU A 444 3.17 -9.04 18.71
N ASN A 445 3.23 -9.38 20.00
CA ASN A 445 3.73 -8.49 21.05
C ASN A 445 3.07 -7.08 21.05
N GLY A 446 1.79 -7.01 20.72
CA GLY A 446 1.03 -5.75 20.66
C GLY A 446 1.27 -4.91 19.40
N ARG A 447 2.06 -5.40 18.43
CA ARG A 447 2.34 -4.72 17.17
C ARG A 447 1.67 -5.47 16.02
N SER A 448 0.85 -4.75 15.25
CA SER A 448 0.11 -5.32 14.11
C SER A 448 0.88 -5.13 12.80
N THR A 449 1.03 -6.21 12.06
CA THR A 449 1.61 -6.24 10.72
C THR A 449 0.55 -6.73 9.74
N THR A 450 0.25 -5.92 8.72
CA THR A 450 -0.78 -6.25 7.74
C THR A 450 -0.33 -7.39 6.83
N ALA A 451 -1.25 -8.24 6.36
CA ALA A 451 -0.98 -9.28 5.36
C ALA A 451 -0.31 -8.66 4.13
N MET A 452 -0.80 -7.51 3.67
CA MET A 452 -0.19 -6.76 2.56
C MET A 452 1.28 -6.38 2.82
N ALA A 453 1.63 -6.02 4.06
CA ALA A 453 2.99 -5.63 4.39
C ALA A 453 3.90 -6.86 4.42
N LEU A 454 3.43 -7.97 4.99
CA LEU A 454 4.14 -9.26 5.01
C LEU A 454 4.38 -9.79 3.59
N THR A 455 3.33 -9.92 2.78
CA THR A 455 3.40 -10.52 1.43
C THR A 455 4.07 -9.62 0.39
N VAL A 456 4.53 -8.43 0.76
CA VAL A 456 5.34 -7.55 -0.12
C VAL A 456 6.74 -7.37 0.45
N GLY A 457 6.87 -7.12 1.75
CA GLY A 457 8.14 -6.84 2.41
C GLY A 457 9.04 -8.06 2.49
N VAL A 458 8.47 -9.22 2.85
CA VAL A 458 9.22 -10.48 2.96
C VAL A 458 9.76 -10.92 1.60
N PRO A 459 8.99 -10.96 0.49
CA PRO A 459 9.55 -11.25 -0.84
C PRO A 459 10.66 -10.29 -1.27
N ALA A 460 10.53 -8.99 -0.98
CA ALA A 460 11.59 -8.02 -1.29
C ALA A 460 12.88 -8.28 -0.48
N ALA A 461 12.74 -8.60 0.81
CA ALA A 461 13.86 -9.02 1.66
C ALA A 461 14.52 -10.30 1.14
N ILE A 462 13.73 -11.30 0.72
CA ILE A 462 14.24 -12.54 0.13
C ILE A 462 15.05 -12.24 -1.13
N GLY A 463 14.58 -11.34 -2.00
CA GLY A 463 15.35 -10.90 -3.17
C GLY A 463 16.74 -10.37 -2.78
N ALA A 464 16.83 -9.58 -1.71
CA ALA A 464 18.11 -9.09 -1.20
C ALA A 464 18.99 -10.22 -0.64
N LEU A 465 18.40 -11.18 0.10
CA LEU A 465 19.12 -12.35 0.61
C LEU A 465 19.70 -13.21 -0.50
N LEU A 466 18.94 -13.46 -1.57
CA LEU A 466 19.42 -14.27 -2.70
C LEU A 466 20.63 -13.61 -3.38
N LEU A 467 20.67 -12.27 -3.44
CA LEU A 467 21.81 -11.52 -3.96
C LEU A 467 23.01 -11.59 -3.00
N LEU A 468 22.79 -11.39 -1.70
CA LEU A 468 23.85 -11.50 -0.67
C LEU A 468 24.48 -12.90 -0.63
N GLN A 469 23.67 -13.94 -0.83
CA GLN A 469 24.12 -15.33 -0.90
C GLN A 469 24.76 -15.71 -2.24
N ASN A 470 24.84 -14.78 -3.20
CA ASN A 470 25.26 -15.05 -4.57
C ASN A 470 24.47 -16.21 -5.23
N LYS A 471 23.18 -16.37 -4.90
CA LYS A 471 22.30 -17.35 -5.54
C LYS A 471 21.80 -16.88 -6.91
N VAL A 472 21.83 -15.57 -7.17
CA VAL A 472 21.49 -14.98 -8.48
C VAL A 472 22.78 -14.59 -9.20
N GLN A 473 23.13 -15.31 -10.26
CA GLN A 473 24.37 -15.10 -11.01
C GLN A 473 24.19 -14.16 -12.22
N ARG A 474 22.98 -14.15 -12.79
CA ARG A 474 22.64 -13.27 -13.91
C ARG A 474 22.79 -11.80 -13.49
N LYS A 475 23.28 -10.98 -14.43
CA LYS A 475 23.43 -9.53 -14.26
C LYS A 475 22.40 -8.78 -15.08
N GLY A 476 22.10 -7.54 -14.69
CA GLY A 476 21.15 -6.66 -15.38
C GLY A 476 19.86 -6.46 -14.59
N VAL A 477 18.83 -6.00 -15.28
CA VAL A 477 17.48 -5.85 -14.71
C VAL A 477 16.77 -7.19 -14.82
N ILE A 478 16.45 -7.79 -13.67
CA ILE A 478 15.97 -9.17 -13.57
C ILE A 478 14.67 -9.20 -12.78
N ARG A 479 13.80 -10.15 -13.13
CA ARG A 479 12.57 -10.48 -12.42
C ARG A 479 12.64 -11.87 -11.80
N PRO A 480 11.82 -12.20 -10.78
CA PRO A 480 11.90 -13.47 -10.05
C PRO A 480 11.26 -14.62 -10.83
N LEU A 481 11.85 -14.92 -11.97
CA LEU A 481 11.16 -15.68 -12.98
C LEU A 481 11.94 -16.84 -13.61
N GLU A 482 13.25 -16.79 -13.46
CA GLU A 482 14.11 -17.93 -13.70
C GLU A 482 14.05 -18.89 -12.50
N PRO A 483 14.13 -20.22 -12.71
CA PRO A 483 14.14 -21.22 -11.64
C PRO A 483 15.20 -20.96 -10.57
N GLU A 484 16.36 -20.44 -10.97
CA GLU A 484 17.45 -20.05 -10.05
C GLU A 484 17.02 -19.00 -9.01
N ILE A 485 15.95 -18.23 -9.28
CA ILE A 485 15.43 -17.19 -8.40
C ILE A 485 14.16 -17.68 -7.69
N TYR A 486 13.15 -18.13 -8.44
CA TYR A 486 11.84 -18.39 -7.84
C TYR A 486 11.83 -19.65 -6.96
N ILE A 487 12.62 -20.69 -7.29
CA ILE A 487 12.67 -21.92 -6.48
C ILE A 487 13.19 -21.61 -5.06
N PRO A 488 14.40 -21.05 -4.88
CA PRO A 488 14.88 -20.75 -3.54
C PRO A 488 14.04 -19.66 -2.85
N ALA A 489 13.44 -18.74 -3.61
CA ALA A 489 12.52 -17.75 -3.02
C ALA A 489 11.26 -18.41 -2.44
N LEU A 490 10.64 -19.36 -3.16
CA LEU A 490 9.46 -20.08 -2.70
C LEU A 490 9.77 -20.97 -1.49
N GLU A 491 10.93 -21.63 -1.47
CA GLU A 491 11.39 -22.41 -0.31
C GLU A 491 11.53 -21.52 0.94
N ILE A 492 12.13 -20.34 0.79
CA ILE A 492 12.29 -19.39 1.89
C ILE A 492 10.93 -18.80 2.33
N LEU A 493 10.03 -18.51 1.38
CA LEU A 493 8.67 -18.05 1.69
C LEU A 493 7.87 -19.09 2.47
N GLU A 494 7.92 -20.36 2.05
CA GLU A 494 7.26 -21.45 2.76
C GLU A 494 7.82 -21.64 4.17
N ALA A 495 9.16 -21.57 4.32
CA ALA A 495 9.81 -21.59 5.64
C ALA A 495 9.43 -20.38 6.52
N ALA A 496 9.11 -19.23 5.91
CA ALA A 496 8.59 -18.06 6.59
C ALA A 496 7.07 -18.14 6.90
N GLY A 497 6.43 -19.25 6.54
CA GLY A 497 5.00 -19.48 6.78
C GLY A 497 4.07 -18.84 5.75
N ILE A 498 4.58 -18.31 4.63
CA ILE A 498 3.79 -17.77 3.52
C ILE A 498 3.64 -18.88 2.48
N LYS A 499 2.50 -19.58 2.50
CA LYS A 499 2.30 -20.81 1.70
C LYS A 499 1.20 -20.67 0.65
N LEU A 500 1.46 -21.22 -0.54
CA LEU A 500 0.43 -21.48 -1.54
C LEU A 500 -0.12 -22.90 -1.36
N ILE A 501 -1.44 -23.03 -1.32
CA ILE A 501 -2.14 -24.31 -1.32
C ILE A 501 -2.44 -24.68 -2.77
N GLU A 502 -1.89 -25.81 -3.21
CA GLU A 502 -2.01 -26.29 -4.58
C GLU A 502 -3.01 -27.45 -4.70
N ARG A 503 -3.75 -27.49 -5.81
CA ARG A 503 -4.72 -28.54 -6.15
C ARG A 503 -4.69 -28.80 -7.64
N VAL A 504 -5.06 -30.03 -8.03
CA VAL A 504 -5.23 -30.43 -9.43
C VAL A 504 -6.58 -31.11 -9.57
N GLU A 505 -7.39 -30.64 -10.51
CA GLU A 505 -8.66 -31.23 -10.92
C GLU A 505 -8.51 -31.81 -12.35
N THR A 506 -9.20 -32.91 -12.66
CA THR A 506 -9.16 -33.60 -13.96
C THR A 506 -10.52 -33.67 -14.61
#